data_AF-S3IPD3-F1
#
_entry.id   AF-S3IPD3-F1
#
_cell.length_a   1.000
_cell.length_b   1.000
_cell.length_c   1.000
_cell.angle_alpha   90.00
_cell.angle_beta   90.00
_cell.angle_gamma   90.00
#
_symmetry.space_group_name_H-M   'P 1'
#
loop_
_entity.id
_entity.type
_entity.pdbx_description
1 polymer ?
#
loop_
_entity_poly.entity_id
_entity_poly.type
_entity_poly.pdbx_seq_one_letter_code
_entity_poly.pdbx_strand_id
1 'polypeptide(L)'
;MTWPTVDVNQLNQLQGETNEIERVMLFVGSLKATGGAATAAVLSGGVLATGDKTITKFTAVTDGAFKLTINGTVKNVSAVDLSAVTTLAEVATAVSAKLSALATVTWSDSDSRFVVTTLNTGAAATLTVATAGASGTDLSTLLKLTTAAGASVTPGHAGASVPNAGKVLPVNSQTDFDKLLGDADSALKNDLQAAMRNAGQNWFAYVWVLDDSDPSVSFADAVRAAQAVCSVEGVVVCDDIAAKDAIALAGTLIADVLAIYQRWIHVYLSVQGVQKTESWADYLARVTAYQQGIADGGVTLIPRLFGAEPGVYVGRLCNRAVTIADSPARVKTGPVVGLNSTGNKPVDKDGNEMRLDTLQALSKARFSVPMWYPDYDGYYWSDGITLDAEGGDYQAIENKRVVDKVCRRVRLLAIAKIADRSLNSTPTSIASHQQYFAGPMREMSRTMRIQGVTFPGEVVPPQDGDVQILWRSKTQVEIYIIVRTYECPKGIKASVMLDLSLQGGNA
;
A
#
# COMPACT_ATOMS: atom_id res chain seq x y z
N MET A 1 -0.50 55.09 -27.42
CA MET A 1 -0.87 54.43 -26.16
C MET A 1 -0.55 52.96 -26.31
N THR A 2 0.59 52.56 -25.76
CA THR A 2 1.14 51.21 -25.88
C THR A 2 0.86 50.52 -24.56
N TRP A 3 0.05 49.46 -24.62
CA TRP A 3 -0.33 48.65 -23.47
C TRP A 3 0.89 47.87 -22.97
N PRO A 4 1.13 47.74 -21.66
CA PRO A 4 2.25 46.95 -21.17
C PRO A 4 2.05 45.46 -21.53
N THR A 5 3.04 44.87 -22.20
CA THR A 5 3.16 43.43 -22.42
C THR A 5 4.34 42.88 -21.62
N VAL A 6 4.14 41.73 -20.97
CA VAL A 6 5.19 40.92 -20.35
C VAL A 6 5.39 39.70 -21.23
N ASP A 7 6.57 39.58 -21.84
CA ASP A 7 7.00 38.34 -22.48
C ASP A 7 7.66 37.45 -21.43
N VAL A 8 6.93 36.42 -20.97
CA VAL A 8 7.48 35.35 -20.14
C VAL A 8 7.93 34.22 -21.07
N ASN A 9 9.23 34.18 -21.36
CA ASN A 9 9.83 32.98 -21.93
C ASN A 9 9.93 31.90 -20.85
N GLN A 10 9.23 30.78 -21.04
CA GLN A 10 9.49 29.57 -20.28
C GLN A 10 10.81 28.95 -20.77
N LEU A 11 11.93 29.38 -20.19
CA LEU A 11 13.12 28.53 -20.18
C LEU A 11 12.79 27.34 -19.29
N ASN A 12 12.55 26.19 -19.93
CA ASN A 12 12.24 24.95 -19.25
C ASN A 12 13.46 24.49 -18.42
N GLN A 13 13.52 24.90 -17.15
CA GLN A 13 14.52 24.45 -16.16
C GLN A 13 14.10 23.17 -15.42
N LEU A 14 13.17 22.36 -15.96
CA LEU A 14 12.63 21.17 -15.27
C LEU A 14 12.05 21.48 -13.87
N GLN A 15 11.49 22.67 -13.66
CA GLN A 15 10.72 23.01 -12.47
C GLN A 15 9.23 22.88 -12.79
N GLY A 16 8.72 21.65 -12.72
CA GLY A 16 7.30 21.34 -12.84
C GLY A 16 7.04 20.06 -12.06
N GLU A 17 6.10 20.14 -11.12
CA GLU A 17 5.81 19.17 -10.04
C GLU A 17 6.80 19.22 -8.87
N THR A 18 6.28 19.10 -7.65
CA THR A 18 7.06 19.10 -6.41
C THR A 18 7.96 17.85 -6.40
N ASN A 19 9.15 17.95 -7.00
CA ASN A 19 10.15 16.89 -7.21
C ASN A 19 10.78 16.34 -5.91
N GLU A 20 10.17 16.58 -4.75
CA GLU A 20 10.69 16.10 -3.46
C GLU A 20 10.05 14.73 -3.16
N ILE A 21 10.86 13.67 -3.27
CA ILE A 21 10.47 12.28 -2.98
C ILE A 21 10.30 12.08 -1.46
N GLU A 22 10.95 12.93 -0.67
CA GLU A 22 10.93 12.89 0.77
C GLU A 22 9.52 13.09 1.32
N ARG A 23 9.17 12.26 2.31
CA ARG A 23 7.87 12.15 2.96
C ARG A 23 6.76 11.56 2.08
N VAL A 24 7.11 11.01 0.91
CA VAL A 24 6.18 10.23 0.09
C VAL A 24 6.34 8.75 0.42
N MET A 25 5.26 8.12 0.87
CA MET A 25 5.24 6.74 1.32
C MET A 25 4.32 5.90 0.44
N LEU A 26 4.68 4.64 0.22
CA LEU A 26 3.80 3.62 -0.37
C LEU A 26 3.29 2.69 0.73
N PHE A 27 1.99 2.73 1.03
CA PHE A 27 1.35 1.78 1.92
C PHE A 27 0.95 0.54 1.15
N VAL A 28 1.38 -0.63 1.61
CA VAL A 28 1.02 -1.92 1.03
C VAL A 28 0.33 -2.74 2.12
N GLY A 29 -0.86 -3.24 1.84
CA GLY A 29 -1.59 -4.09 2.78
C GLY A 29 -2.72 -4.85 2.13
N SER A 30 -3.13 -5.92 2.79
CA SER A 30 -4.14 -6.84 2.29
C SER A 30 -5.53 -6.43 2.72
N LEU A 31 -6.49 -6.62 1.80
CA LEU A 31 -7.90 -6.48 2.08
C LEU A 31 -8.61 -7.78 1.74
N LYS A 32 -9.65 -8.10 2.50
CA LYS A 32 -10.49 -9.27 2.25
C LYS A 32 -11.44 -8.99 1.09
N ALA A 33 -11.57 -9.97 0.21
CA ALA A 33 -12.58 -9.92 -0.84
C ALA A 33 -13.97 -9.79 -0.21
N THR A 34 -14.74 -8.81 -0.68
CA THR A 34 -16.10 -8.57 -0.20
C THR A 34 -17.09 -8.99 -1.29
N GLY A 35 -18.12 -9.75 -0.92
CA GLY A 35 -19.14 -10.27 -1.83
C GLY A 35 -19.46 -11.75 -1.60
N GLY A 36 -20.39 -12.29 -2.38
CA GLY A 36 -20.77 -13.71 -2.36
C GLY A 36 -20.02 -14.54 -3.41
N ALA A 37 -20.34 -15.83 -3.50
CA ALA A 37 -19.91 -16.64 -4.64
C ALA A 37 -20.49 -16.07 -5.94
N ALA A 38 -19.69 -16.06 -7.00
CA ALA A 38 -20.17 -15.65 -8.32
C ALA A 38 -21.36 -16.51 -8.73
N THR A 39 -22.47 -15.89 -9.14
CA THR A 39 -23.68 -16.63 -9.55
C THR A 39 -23.81 -16.67 -11.07
N ALA A 40 -24.42 -17.73 -11.59
CA ALA A 40 -24.85 -17.79 -12.98
C ALA A 40 -26.04 -16.83 -13.24
N ALA A 41 -26.27 -16.49 -14.50
CA ALA A 41 -27.53 -15.90 -14.92
C ALA A 41 -28.59 -17.01 -15.04
N VAL A 42 -29.81 -16.68 -14.62
CA VAL A 42 -30.95 -17.59 -14.63
C VAL A 42 -32.11 -16.94 -15.37
N LEU A 43 -32.63 -17.62 -16.39
CA LEU A 43 -33.91 -17.32 -17.01
C LEU A 43 -34.93 -18.31 -16.46
N SER A 44 -35.83 -17.82 -15.61
CA SER A 44 -36.96 -18.59 -15.13
C SER A 44 -38.12 -18.42 -16.10
N GLY A 45 -38.57 -19.51 -16.73
CA GLY A 45 -39.77 -19.50 -17.55
C GLY A 45 -41.03 -19.17 -16.75
N GLY A 46 -42.10 -18.83 -17.46
CA GLY A 46 -43.43 -18.71 -16.89
C GLY A 46 -43.97 -20.07 -16.41
N VAL A 47 -44.94 -20.04 -15.51
CA VAL A 47 -45.58 -21.24 -14.97
C VAL A 47 -46.39 -21.94 -16.06
N LEU A 48 -46.09 -23.21 -16.33
CA LEU A 48 -46.91 -24.06 -17.18
C LEU A 48 -48.14 -24.51 -16.39
N ALA A 49 -49.33 -24.13 -16.88
CA ALA A 49 -50.59 -24.60 -16.32
C ALA A 49 -50.76 -26.11 -16.57
N THR A 50 -51.69 -26.77 -15.86
CA THR A 50 -51.89 -28.22 -15.95
C THR A 50 -52.07 -28.72 -17.39
N GLY A 51 -52.84 -28.01 -18.21
CA GLY A 51 -53.04 -28.37 -19.62
C GLY A 51 -51.84 -28.05 -20.53
N ASP A 52 -50.88 -27.23 -20.10
CA ASP A 52 -49.65 -26.91 -20.85
C ASP A 52 -48.54 -27.93 -20.61
N LYS A 53 -48.62 -28.70 -19.53
CA LYS A 53 -47.67 -29.77 -19.20
C LYS A 53 -47.88 -31.05 -20.00
N THR A 54 -48.95 -31.15 -20.78
CA THR A 54 -49.28 -32.34 -21.55
C THR A 54 -48.16 -32.68 -22.54
N ILE A 55 -47.53 -33.84 -22.37
CA ILE A 55 -46.33 -34.22 -23.14
C ILE A 55 -46.57 -34.29 -24.65
N THR A 56 -47.81 -34.56 -25.10
CA THR A 56 -48.18 -34.60 -26.51
C THR A 56 -48.01 -33.24 -27.21
N LYS A 57 -48.07 -32.13 -26.47
CA LYS A 57 -47.75 -30.79 -27.01
C LYS A 57 -46.27 -30.66 -27.37
N PHE A 58 -45.40 -31.38 -26.64
CA PHE A 58 -43.95 -31.38 -26.87
C PHE A 58 -43.54 -32.41 -27.93
N THR A 59 -44.08 -33.63 -27.89
CA THR A 59 -43.74 -34.68 -28.88
C THR A 59 -44.24 -34.38 -30.29
N ALA A 60 -45.15 -33.43 -30.46
CA ALA A 60 -45.54 -32.89 -31.77
C ALA A 60 -44.42 -32.07 -32.44
N VAL A 61 -43.37 -31.69 -31.71
CA VAL A 61 -42.26 -30.87 -32.23
C VAL A 61 -41.10 -31.75 -32.69
N THR A 62 -40.94 -31.89 -34.01
CA THR A 62 -39.82 -32.63 -34.63
C THR A 62 -38.67 -31.72 -35.11
N ASP A 63 -38.92 -30.42 -35.26
CA ASP A 63 -37.92 -29.41 -35.63
C ASP A 63 -38.19 -28.10 -34.87
N GLY A 64 -37.85 -28.08 -33.59
CA GLY A 64 -38.04 -26.96 -32.69
C GLY A 64 -36.88 -25.95 -32.73
N ALA A 65 -37.21 -24.67 -32.60
CA ALA A 65 -36.24 -23.58 -32.63
C ALA A 65 -36.63 -22.38 -31.75
N PHE A 66 -35.61 -21.66 -31.27
CA PHE A 66 -35.74 -20.36 -30.59
C PHE A 66 -34.38 -19.65 -30.58
N LYS A 67 -34.36 -18.39 -30.13
CA LYS A 67 -33.13 -17.60 -29.97
C LYS A 67 -33.12 -16.93 -28.60
N LEU A 68 -31.94 -16.83 -28.01
CA LEU A 68 -31.67 -15.97 -26.85
C LEU A 68 -30.24 -15.44 -26.93
N THR A 69 -29.97 -14.37 -26.22
CA THR A 69 -28.60 -13.88 -26.03
C THR A 69 -28.04 -14.48 -24.75
N ILE A 70 -26.87 -15.12 -24.84
CA ILE A 70 -26.13 -15.69 -23.72
C ILE A 70 -24.77 -15.01 -23.68
N ASN A 71 -24.39 -14.43 -22.54
CA ASN A 71 -23.11 -13.72 -22.34
C ASN A 71 -22.84 -12.69 -23.47
N GLY A 72 -23.84 -11.88 -23.82
CA GLY A 72 -23.78 -10.89 -24.89
C GLY A 72 -23.82 -11.42 -26.34
N THR A 73 -23.86 -12.74 -26.56
CA THR A 73 -23.87 -13.35 -27.90
C THR A 73 -25.21 -14.03 -28.21
N VAL A 74 -25.81 -13.73 -29.37
CA VAL A 74 -27.05 -14.39 -29.81
C VAL A 74 -26.79 -15.85 -30.14
N LYS A 75 -27.46 -16.75 -29.41
CA LYS A 75 -27.49 -18.19 -29.68
C LYS A 75 -28.79 -18.55 -30.40
N ASN A 76 -28.66 -19.01 -31.63
CA ASN A 76 -29.74 -19.66 -32.37
C ASN A 76 -29.80 -21.14 -31.97
N VAL A 77 -30.91 -21.56 -31.37
CA VAL A 77 -31.21 -22.96 -31.09
C VAL A 77 -32.15 -23.46 -32.19
N SER A 78 -31.79 -24.54 -32.86
CA SER A 78 -32.54 -25.12 -33.97
C SER A 78 -32.40 -26.65 -34.01
N ALA A 79 -33.24 -27.31 -34.80
CA ALA A 79 -33.25 -28.76 -34.95
C ALA A 79 -33.37 -29.50 -33.61
N VAL A 80 -34.19 -28.98 -32.69
CA VAL A 80 -34.58 -29.68 -31.47
C VAL A 80 -35.71 -30.65 -31.81
N ASP A 81 -35.43 -31.95 -31.77
CA ASP A 81 -36.45 -32.99 -31.92
C ASP A 81 -36.90 -33.46 -30.53
N LEU A 82 -38.20 -33.34 -30.26
CA LEU A 82 -38.83 -33.75 -29.01
C LEU A 82 -39.74 -34.96 -29.19
N SER A 83 -39.82 -35.55 -30.39
CA SER A 83 -40.78 -36.62 -30.70
C SER A 83 -40.63 -37.88 -29.84
N ALA A 84 -39.41 -38.17 -29.38
CA ALA A 84 -39.09 -39.34 -28.56
C ALA A 84 -39.13 -39.08 -27.04
N VAL A 85 -39.40 -37.85 -26.59
CA VAL A 85 -39.41 -37.53 -25.14
C VAL A 85 -40.69 -38.02 -24.48
N THR A 86 -40.57 -38.46 -23.24
CA THR A 86 -41.67 -38.99 -22.42
C THR A 86 -41.95 -38.12 -21.18
N THR A 87 -41.01 -37.25 -20.80
CA THR A 87 -41.13 -36.36 -19.64
C THR A 87 -40.67 -34.93 -19.95
N LEU A 88 -41.10 -33.95 -19.14
CA LEU A 88 -40.63 -32.56 -19.25
C LEU A 88 -39.15 -32.41 -18.89
N ALA A 89 -38.60 -33.30 -18.05
CA ALA A 89 -37.17 -33.37 -17.78
C ALA A 89 -36.35 -33.79 -19.03
N GLU A 90 -36.89 -34.71 -19.83
CA GLU A 90 -36.29 -35.10 -21.12
C GLU A 90 -36.37 -33.97 -22.16
N VAL A 91 -37.46 -33.20 -22.17
CA VAL A 91 -37.55 -31.96 -22.96
C VAL A 91 -36.42 -30.99 -22.57
N ALA A 92 -36.22 -30.74 -21.27
CA ALA A 92 -35.17 -29.87 -20.78
C ALA A 92 -33.76 -30.39 -21.18
N THR A 93 -33.56 -31.71 -21.12
CA THR A 93 -32.32 -32.36 -21.57
C THR A 93 -32.06 -32.16 -23.06
N ALA A 94 -33.07 -32.38 -23.91
CA ALA A 94 -32.97 -32.21 -25.36
C ALA A 94 -32.62 -30.76 -25.74
N VAL A 95 -33.22 -29.78 -25.05
CA VAL A 95 -32.91 -28.35 -25.25
C VAL A 95 -31.50 -28.01 -24.74
N SER A 96 -31.12 -28.51 -23.56
CA SER A 96 -29.77 -28.33 -22.98
C SER A 96 -28.67 -28.78 -23.94
N ALA A 97 -28.87 -29.91 -24.63
CA ALA A 97 -27.90 -30.44 -25.59
C ALA A 97 -27.58 -29.44 -26.73
N LYS A 98 -28.54 -28.59 -27.12
CA LYS A 98 -28.33 -27.56 -28.16
C LYS A 98 -27.71 -26.25 -27.65
N LEU A 99 -27.78 -26.01 -26.34
CA LEU A 99 -27.16 -24.88 -25.65
C LEU A 99 -25.71 -25.15 -25.20
N SER A 100 -25.23 -26.36 -25.41
CA SER A 100 -23.88 -26.88 -25.10
C SER A 100 -22.78 -25.84 -24.84
N ALA A 101 -22.08 -26.03 -23.72
CA ALA A 101 -21.00 -25.17 -23.21
C ALA A 101 -21.40 -23.72 -22.85
N LEU A 102 -22.66 -23.31 -23.05
CA LEU A 102 -23.12 -21.96 -22.72
C LEU A 102 -24.13 -21.94 -21.56
N ALA A 103 -25.10 -22.85 -21.57
CA ALA A 103 -26.17 -22.92 -20.56
C ALA A 103 -26.77 -24.32 -20.47
N THR A 104 -27.43 -24.61 -19.35
CA THR A 104 -28.28 -25.79 -19.13
C THR A 104 -29.74 -25.37 -18.99
N VAL A 105 -30.65 -26.29 -19.28
CA VAL A 105 -32.08 -26.15 -19.03
C VAL A 105 -32.52 -27.27 -18.10
N THR A 106 -33.25 -26.92 -17.06
CA THR A 106 -33.88 -27.88 -16.15
C THR A 106 -35.38 -27.67 -16.11
N TRP A 107 -36.11 -28.72 -15.77
CA TRP A 107 -37.52 -28.65 -15.41
C TRP A 107 -37.63 -28.63 -13.89
N SER A 108 -38.35 -27.64 -13.33
CA SER A 108 -38.69 -27.59 -11.91
C SER A 108 -40.13 -28.05 -11.73
N ASP A 109 -40.33 -29.22 -11.11
CA ASP A 109 -41.67 -29.72 -10.78
C ASP A 109 -42.37 -28.86 -9.72
N SER A 110 -41.63 -28.38 -8.72
CA SER A 110 -42.15 -27.52 -7.64
C SER A 110 -42.66 -26.18 -8.17
N ASP A 111 -41.93 -25.57 -9.10
CA ASP A 111 -42.27 -24.25 -9.66
C ASP A 111 -43.00 -24.33 -10.99
N SER A 112 -43.19 -25.56 -11.51
CA SER A 112 -43.90 -25.87 -12.74
C SER A 112 -43.39 -25.08 -13.96
N ARG A 113 -42.07 -24.97 -14.13
CA ARG A 113 -41.44 -24.16 -15.17
C ARG A 113 -40.11 -24.73 -15.65
N PHE A 114 -39.71 -24.33 -16.86
CA PHE A 114 -38.35 -24.52 -17.35
C PHE A 114 -37.43 -23.40 -16.83
N VAL A 115 -36.21 -23.76 -16.45
CA VAL A 115 -35.20 -22.82 -15.96
C VAL A 115 -33.95 -22.98 -16.80
N VAL A 116 -33.50 -21.90 -17.43
CA VAL A 116 -32.23 -21.86 -18.17
C VAL A 116 -31.17 -21.20 -17.29
N THR A 117 -30.03 -21.85 -17.09
CA THR A 117 -28.94 -21.37 -16.24
C THR A 117 -27.65 -21.35 -17.04
N THR A 118 -26.93 -20.22 -17.06
CA THR A 118 -25.62 -20.15 -17.73
C THR A 118 -24.60 -21.05 -17.03
N LEU A 119 -23.65 -21.59 -17.80
CA LEU A 119 -22.52 -22.32 -17.22
C LEU A 119 -21.44 -21.39 -16.67
N ASN A 120 -21.31 -20.19 -17.25
CA ASN A 120 -20.48 -19.13 -16.68
C ASN A 120 -21.18 -18.48 -15.50
N THR A 121 -20.38 -18.01 -14.54
CA THR A 121 -20.81 -17.21 -13.39
C THR A 121 -20.18 -15.80 -13.44
N GLY A 122 -20.67 -14.90 -12.60
CA GLY A 122 -20.12 -13.54 -12.49
C GLY A 122 -20.94 -12.50 -13.23
N ALA A 123 -20.51 -11.24 -13.17
CA ALA A 123 -21.22 -10.12 -13.82
C ALA A 123 -21.31 -10.24 -15.35
N ALA A 124 -20.41 -11.00 -15.98
CA ALA A 124 -20.45 -11.28 -17.42
C ALA A 124 -21.47 -12.38 -17.79
N ALA A 125 -22.00 -13.12 -16.80
CA ALA A 125 -23.06 -14.09 -17.04
C ALA A 125 -24.38 -13.35 -17.24
N THR A 126 -24.88 -13.36 -18.48
CA THR A 126 -26.11 -12.64 -18.86
C THR A 126 -27.01 -13.52 -19.73
N LEU A 127 -28.32 -13.37 -19.59
CA LEU A 127 -29.33 -14.01 -20.44
C LEU A 127 -30.34 -12.97 -20.94
N THR A 128 -30.98 -13.23 -22.06
CA THR A 128 -32.24 -12.59 -22.43
C THR A 128 -33.37 -13.60 -22.39
N VAL A 129 -34.61 -13.13 -22.33
CA VAL A 129 -35.76 -13.96 -22.68
C VAL A 129 -35.61 -14.51 -24.10
N ALA A 130 -36.27 -15.64 -24.36
CA ALA A 130 -36.26 -16.27 -25.66
C ALA A 130 -37.17 -15.53 -26.64
N THR A 131 -36.85 -15.64 -27.93
CA THR A 131 -37.65 -15.19 -29.07
C THR A 131 -37.71 -16.30 -30.11
N ALA A 132 -38.64 -16.19 -31.06
CA ALA A 132 -38.82 -17.19 -32.10
C ALA A 132 -37.54 -17.43 -32.93
N GLY A 133 -37.33 -18.69 -33.31
CA GLY A 133 -36.29 -19.11 -34.25
C GLY A 133 -36.46 -18.47 -35.63
N ALA A 134 -35.43 -18.52 -36.46
CA ALA A 134 -35.54 -18.07 -37.86
C ALA A 134 -36.37 -19.06 -38.72
N SER A 135 -36.33 -20.33 -38.36
CA SER A 135 -36.99 -21.46 -39.02
C SER A 135 -37.28 -22.54 -37.99
N GLY A 136 -38.27 -23.40 -38.24
CA GLY A 136 -38.72 -24.44 -37.31
C GLY A 136 -39.90 -24.00 -36.44
N THR A 137 -40.42 -24.91 -35.62
CA THR A 137 -41.51 -24.66 -34.69
C THR A 137 -41.01 -23.85 -33.49
N ASP A 138 -41.67 -22.76 -33.15
CA ASP A 138 -41.25 -21.90 -32.04
C ASP A 138 -41.37 -22.60 -30.67
N LEU A 139 -40.22 -22.89 -30.07
CA LEU A 139 -40.16 -23.44 -28.71
C LEU A 139 -40.18 -22.37 -27.62
N SER A 140 -39.92 -21.09 -27.94
CA SER A 140 -39.82 -20.04 -26.93
C SER A 140 -41.12 -19.83 -26.18
N THR A 141 -42.26 -19.87 -26.89
CA THR A 141 -43.60 -19.78 -26.33
C THR A 141 -44.03 -21.07 -25.63
N LEU A 142 -43.73 -22.23 -26.22
CA LEU A 142 -44.09 -23.54 -25.66
C LEU A 142 -43.36 -23.83 -24.32
N LEU A 143 -42.09 -23.44 -24.22
CA LEU A 143 -41.30 -23.54 -22.98
C LEU A 143 -41.58 -22.40 -21.99
N LYS A 144 -42.47 -21.45 -22.35
CA LYS A 144 -42.76 -20.21 -21.62
C LYS A 144 -41.52 -19.38 -21.27
N LEU A 145 -40.57 -19.29 -22.19
CA LEU A 145 -39.32 -18.55 -22.03
C LEU A 145 -39.39 -17.10 -22.55
N THR A 146 -40.57 -16.63 -22.98
CA THR A 146 -40.79 -15.26 -23.46
C THR A 146 -41.34 -14.35 -22.35
N THR A 147 -41.15 -13.04 -22.47
CA THR A 147 -41.73 -12.05 -21.54
C THR A 147 -43.25 -12.15 -21.49
N ALA A 148 -43.91 -12.31 -22.65
CA ALA A 148 -45.36 -12.44 -22.74
C ALA A 148 -45.89 -13.69 -22.02
N ALA A 149 -45.06 -14.74 -21.92
CA ALA A 149 -45.39 -15.95 -21.19
C ALA A 149 -45.06 -15.87 -19.68
N GLY A 150 -44.55 -14.73 -19.19
CA GLY A 150 -44.21 -14.50 -17.79
C GLY A 150 -42.79 -14.89 -17.39
N ALA A 151 -41.87 -15.04 -18.35
CA ALA A 151 -40.47 -15.35 -18.06
C ALA A 151 -39.73 -14.14 -17.45
N SER A 152 -38.84 -14.41 -16.51
CA SER A 152 -38.00 -13.39 -15.85
C SER A 152 -36.53 -13.79 -15.88
N VAL A 153 -35.65 -12.81 -16.09
CA VAL A 153 -34.19 -13.00 -16.05
C VAL A 153 -33.63 -12.43 -14.75
N THR A 154 -32.83 -13.23 -14.07
CA THR A 154 -31.94 -12.81 -12.99
C THR A 154 -30.50 -12.85 -13.52
N PRO A 155 -29.81 -11.71 -13.70
CA PRO A 155 -28.42 -11.68 -14.12
C PRO A 155 -27.48 -12.40 -13.14
N GLY A 156 -26.33 -12.84 -13.63
CA GLY A 156 -25.26 -13.33 -12.77
C GLY A 156 -24.67 -12.20 -11.94
N HIS A 157 -24.34 -12.49 -10.69
CA HIS A 157 -23.68 -11.55 -9.80
C HIS A 157 -22.19 -11.86 -9.78
N ALA A 158 -21.36 -10.80 -9.76
CA ALA A 158 -19.92 -10.93 -9.58
C ALA A 158 -19.59 -11.67 -8.28
N GLY A 159 -18.49 -12.41 -8.30
CA GLY A 159 -17.94 -13.01 -7.09
C GLY A 159 -17.35 -11.94 -6.16
N ALA A 160 -16.96 -12.37 -4.97
CA ALA A 160 -16.20 -11.55 -4.05
C ALA A 160 -14.98 -10.94 -4.74
N SER A 161 -14.73 -9.66 -4.48
CA SER A 161 -13.59 -8.95 -5.03
C SER A 161 -13.03 -7.96 -4.03
N VAL A 162 -11.77 -7.61 -4.21
CA VAL A 162 -11.09 -6.59 -3.42
C VAL A 162 -11.10 -5.26 -4.17
N PRO A 163 -11.68 -4.18 -3.59
CA PRO A 163 -11.68 -2.86 -4.22
C PRO A 163 -10.26 -2.40 -4.56
N ASN A 164 -10.05 -2.02 -5.82
CA ASN A 164 -8.81 -1.42 -6.31
C ASN A 164 -7.52 -2.26 -6.12
N ALA A 165 -7.64 -3.58 -5.94
CA ALA A 165 -6.49 -4.48 -5.87
C ALA A 165 -5.56 -4.37 -7.08
N GLY A 166 -4.26 -4.50 -6.84
CA GLY A 166 -3.23 -4.56 -7.90
C GLY A 166 -2.95 -3.23 -8.62
N LYS A 167 -3.32 -2.09 -8.03
CA LYS A 167 -3.13 -0.75 -8.61
C LYS A 167 -2.47 0.19 -7.61
N VAL A 168 -1.70 1.16 -8.13
CA VAL A 168 -1.23 2.30 -7.34
C VAL A 168 -2.32 3.34 -7.22
N LEU A 169 -2.69 3.69 -5.99
CA LEU A 169 -3.71 4.68 -5.68
C LEU A 169 -3.08 5.88 -4.97
N PRO A 170 -3.12 7.09 -5.55
CA PRO A 170 -2.74 8.29 -4.82
C PRO A 170 -3.82 8.66 -3.79
N VAL A 171 -3.40 8.95 -2.56
CA VAL A 171 -4.29 9.35 -1.46
C VAL A 171 -3.76 10.61 -0.78
N ASN A 172 -4.66 11.39 -0.21
CA ASN A 172 -4.34 12.64 0.49
C ASN A 172 -5.29 12.87 1.66
N SER A 173 -5.17 14.02 2.32
CA SER A 173 -6.00 14.40 3.49
C SER A 173 -7.51 14.45 3.24
N GLN A 174 -7.98 14.38 1.98
CA GLN A 174 -9.39 14.42 1.61
C GLN A 174 -9.91 13.06 1.14
N THR A 175 -9.07 12.03 1.10
CA THR A 175 -9.47 10.70 0.64
C THR A 175 -10.47 10.06 1.60
N ASP A 176 -11.60 9.62 1.04
CA ASP A 176 -12.58 8.78 1.72
C ASP A 176 -12.13 7.31 1.61
N PHE A 177 -11.52 6.78 2.67
CA PHE A 177 -10.94 5.44 2.66
C PHE A 177 -11.99 4.33 2.61
N ASP A 178 -13.20 4.54 3.13
CA ASP A 178 -14.26 3.53 3.07
C ASP A 178 -14.76 3.38 1.63
N LYS A 179 -14.89 4.49 0.89
CA LYS A 179 -15.20 4.41 -0.55
C LYS A 179 -14.06 3.83 -1.39
N LEU A 180 -12.80 4.15 -1.06
CA LEU A 180 -11.66 3.73 -1.85
C LEU A 180 -11.28 2.26 -1.60
N LEU A 181 -11.38 1.80 -0.35
CA LEU A 181 -10.86 0.50 0.11
C LEU A 181 -11.97 -0.43 0.63
N GLY A 182 -13.21 0.02 0.69
CA GLY A 182 -14.35 -0.72 1.23
C GLY A 182 -14.60 -0.42 2.71
N ASP A 183 -15.84 -0.63 3.14
CA ASP A 183 -16.32 -0.25 4.48
C ASP A 183 -15.74 -1.13 5.61
N ALA A 184 -15.33 -2.37 5.32
CA ALA A 184 -14.79 -3.29 6.32
C ALA A 184 -13.46 -2.82 6.90
N ASP A 185 -13.31 -2.87 8.23
CA ASP A 185 -12.07 -2.49 8.92
C ASP A 185 -10.87 -3.35 8.50
N SER A 186 -9.70 -2.71 8.42
CA SER A 186 -8.44 -3.38 8.10
C SER A 186 -7.24 -2.67 8.71
N ALA A 187 -6.13 -3.40 8.90
CA ALA A 187 -4.87 -2.83 9.36
C ALA A 187 -4.37 -1.71 8.41
N LEU A 188 -4.51 -1.92 7.09
CA LEU A 188 -4.19 -0.91 6.07
C LEU A 188 -4.97 0.39 6.27
N LYS A 189 -6.30 0.33 6.46
CA LYS A 189 -7.12 1.53 6.70
C LYS A 189 -6.72 2.22 8.01
N ASN A 190 -6.49 1.45 9.07
CA ASN A 190 -6.09 2.00 10.36
C ASN A 190 -4.76 2.75 10.27
N ASP A 191 -3.76 2.19 9.58
CA ASP A 191 -2.47 2.84 9.38
C ASP A 191 -2.57 4.08 8.50
N LEU A 192 -3.32 4.03 7.41
CA LEU A 192 -3.51 5.18 6.52
C LEU A 192 -4.15 6.36 7.26
N GLN A 193 -5.20 6.08 8.03
CA GLN A 193 -5.84 7.10 8.85
C GLN A 193 -4.91 7.64 9.95
N ALA A 194 -4.14 6.77 10.61
CA ALA A 194 -3.19 7.19 11.63
C ALA A 194 -2.04 8.02 11.04
N ALA A 195 -1.52 7.64 9.87
CA ALA A 195 -0.49 8.37 9.15
C ALA A 195 -0.97 9.76 8.74
N MET A 196 -2.17 9.85 8.16
CA MET A 196 -2.80 11.11 7.78
C MET A 196 -2.93 12.07 8.97
N ARG A 197 -3.34 11.57 10.15
CA ARG A 197 -3.49 12.40 11.36
C ARG A 197 -2.14 12.90 11.92
N ASN A 198 -1.08 12.10 11.81
CA ASN A 198 0.24 12.43 12.39
C ASN A 198 1.15 13.22 11.43
N ALA A 199 0.89 13.20 10.13
CA ALA A 199 1.65 13.95 9.12
C ALA A 199 1.30 15.44 9.03
N GLY A 200 0.20 15.86 9.64
CA GLY A 200 -0.26 17.25 9.59
C GLY A 200 -0.84 17.63 8.23
N GLN A 201 -0.71 18.90 7.87
CA GLN A 201 -1.30 19.46 6.66
C GLN A 201 -0.58 18.98 5.39
N ASN A 202 -1.32 18.90 4.27
CA ASN A 202 -0.81 18.49 2.96
C ASN A 202 -0.19 17.09 2.95
N TRP A 203 -0.83 16.15 3.66
CA TRP A 203 -0.43 14.75 3.62
C TRP A 203 -0.76 14.13 2.26
N PHE A 204 0.17 13.33 1.76
CA PHE A 204 0.06 12.58 0.51
C PHE A 204 0.79 11.24 0.66
N ALA A 205 0.20 10.19 0.09
CA ALA A 205 0.81 8.87 0.01
C ALA A 205 0.31 8.12 -1.22
N TYR A 206 0.99 7.03 -1.54
CA TYR A 206 0.49 6.01 -2.46
C TYR A 206 0.01 4.79 -1.66
N VAL A 207 -0.97 4.08 -2.21
CA VAL A 207 -1.49 2.83 -1.66
C VAL A 207 -1.44 1.75 -2.73
N TRP A 208 -1.02 0.55 -2.34
CA TRP A 208 -1.20 -0.67 -3.11
C TRP A 208 -1.99 -1.67 -2.27
N VAL A 209 -3.10 -2.15 -2.82
CA VAL A 209 -3.97 -3.11 -2.16
C VAL A 209 -3.63 -4.52 -2.65
N LEU A 210 -3.28 -5.40 -1.71
CA LEU A 210 -3.15 -6.84 -1.92
C LEU A 210 -4.51 -7.53 -1.71
N ASP A 211 -4.73 -8.61 -2.44
CA ASP A 211 -5.88 -9.49 -2.23
C ASP A 211 -5.49 -10.58 -1.23
N ASP A 212 -6.11 -10.58 -0.04
CA ASP A 212 -5.83 -11.56 1.02
C ASP A 212 -6.16 -13.01 0.58
N SER A 213 -6.96 -13.19 -0.48
CA SER A 213 -7.25 -14.50 -1.06
C SER A 213 -6.20 -14.99 -2.06
N ASP A 214 -5.26 -14.12 -2.47
CA ASP A 214 -4.16 -14.46 -3.38
C ASP A 214 -2.79 -14.29 -2.69
N PRO A 215 -2.35 -15.30 -1.91
CA PRO A 215 -1.06 -15.25 -1.22
C PRO A 215 0.15 -15.37 -2.17
N SER A 216 -0.07 -15.54 -3.49
CA SER A 216 1.02 -15.61 -4.46
C SER A 216 1.65 -14.25 -4.76
N VAL A 217 0.93 -13.15 -4.47
CA VAL A 217 1.42 -11.78 -4.65
C VAL A 217 1.96 -11.25 -3.34
N SER A 218 3.28 -11.13 -3.24
CA SER A 218 3.91 -10.58 -2.03
C SER A 218 3.90 -9.05 -2.02
N PHE A 219 4.15 -8.44 -0.85
CA PHE A 219 4.38 -6.99 -0.77
C PHE A 219 5.56 -6.54 -1.64
N ALA A 220 6.57 -7.41 -1.84
CA ALA A 220 7.72 -7.09 -2.68
C ALA A 220 7.31 -7.00 -4.16
N ASP A 221 6.41 -7.87 -4.62
CA ASP A 221 5.88 -7.83 -5.99
C ASP A 221 5.04 -6.57 -6.22
N ALA A 222 4.20 -6.21 -5.25
CA ALA A 222 3.45 -4.95 -5.24
C ALA A 222 4.37 -3.73 -5.35
N VAL A 223 5.45 -3.68 -4.55
CA VAL A 223 6.41 -2.57 -4.59
C VAL A 223 7.12 -2.52 -5.94
N ARG A 224 7.61 -3.65 -6.46
CA ARG A 224 8.26 -3.70 -7.78
C ARG A 224 7.33 -3.19 -8.88
N ALA A 225 6.07 -3.59 -8.86
CA ALA A 225 5.07 -3.11 -9.81
C ALA A 225 4.79 -1.61 -9.64
N ALA A 226 4.70 -1.11 -8.40
CA ALA A 226 4.49 0.31 -8.11
C ALA A 226 5.65 1.20 -8.60
N GLN A 227 6.88 0.71 -8.57
CA GLN A 227 8.06 1.49 -9.00
C GLN A 227 8.03 1.90 -10.48
N ALA A 228 7.24 1.22 -11.32
CA ALA A 228 7.04 1.61 -12.71
C ALA A 228 6.28 2.95 -12.86
N VAL A 229 5.46 3.33 -11.88
CA VAL A 229 4.53 4.47 -11.98
C VAL A 229 4.73 5.54 -10.92
N CYS A 230 5.30 5.20 -9.76
CA CYS A 230 5.59 6.17 -8.70
C CYS A 230 7.01 5.99 -8.15
N SER A 231 7.55 7.05 -7.54
CA SER A 231 8.79 7.01 -6.74
C SER A 231 8.48 7.45 -5.32
N VAL A 232 9.00 6.73 -4.34
CA VAL A 232 8.71 6.94 -2.92
C VAL A 232 9.98 6.95 -2.08
N GLU A 233 9.94 7.63 -0.93
CA GLU A 233 11.01 7.57 0.07
C GLU A 233 10.99 6.23 0.82
N GLY A 234 9.80 5.72 1.11
CA GLY A 234 9.66 4.48 1.84
C GLY A 234 8.38 3.70 1.56
N VAL A 235 8.38 2.45 1.99
CA VAL A 235 7.30 1.49 1.85
C VAL A 235 6.85 1.07 3.24
N VAL A 236 5.56 1.17 3.51
CA VAL A 236 4.94 0.70 4.75
C VAL A 236 4.19 -0.58 4.47
N VAL A 237 4.70 -1.70 4.97
CA VAL A 237 4.01 -2.99 4.91
C VAL A 237 3.07 -3.06 6.11
N CYS A 238 1.77 -2.88 5.85
CA CYS A 238 0.72 -2.78 6.87
C CYS A 238 0.29 -4.16 7.38
N ASP A 239 0.51 -5.22 6.61
CA ASP A 239 0.26 -6.58 7.09
C ASP A 239 1.34 -6.98 8.10
N ASP A 240 0.91 -7.60 9.19
CA ASP A 240 1.81 -7.98 10.27
C ASP A 240 2.74 -9.11 9.85
N ILE A 241 4.05 -8.87 9.96
CA ILE A 241 5.03 -9.94 9.85
C ILE A 241 4.99 -10.81 11.10
N ALA A 242 5.13 -12.11 10.89
CA ALA A 242 5.18 -13.11 11.96
C ALA A 242 6.40 -14.04 11.87
N ALA A 243 7.34 -13.75 10.95
CA ALA A 243 8.52 -14.56 10.71
C ALA A 243 9.69 -13.75 10.12
N LYS A 244 10.88 -14.34 10.24
CA LYS A 244 12.15 -13.78 9.74
C LYS A 244 12.16 -13.59 8.22
N ASP A 245 11.47 -14.44 7.47
CA ASP A 245 11.49 -14.45 6.00
C ASP A 245 10.99 -13.13 5.39
N ALA A 246 10.00 -12.48 6.02
CA ALA A 246 9.51 -11.18 5.56
C ALA A 246 10.56 -10.07 5.68
N ILE A 247 11.42 -10.14 6.71
CA ILE A 247 12.52 -9.18 6.91
C ILE A 247 13.60 -9.40 5.86
N ALA A 248 13.96 -10.67 5.61
CA ALA A 248 14.91 -11.01 4.55
C ALA A 248 14.40 -10.57 3.17
N LEU A 249 13.10 -10.78 2.89
CA LEU A 249 12.46 -10.33 1.66
C LEU A 249 12.49 -8.81 1.51
N ALA A 250 12.31 -8.04 2.59
CA ALA A 250 12.44 -6.59 2.58
C ALA A 250 13.86 -6.14 2.20
N GLY A 251 14.89 -6.78 2.77
CA GLY A 251 16.29 -6.48 2.40
C GLY A 251 16.60 -6.81 0.93
N THR A 252 16.13 -7.95 0.43
CA THR A 252 16.23 -8.30 -1.00
C THR A 252 15.52 -7.27 -1.87
N LEU A 253 14.31 -6.85 -1.50
CA LEU A 253 13.54 -5.83 -2.22
C LEU A 253 14.29 -4.50 -2.30
N ILE A 254 14.89 -4.04 -1.20
CA ILE A 254 15.68 -2.79 -1.17
C ILE A 254 16.86 -2.90 -2.15
N ALA A 255 17.59 -4.00 -2.11
CA ALA A 255 18.72 -4.25 -3.01
C ALA A 255 18.29 -4.30 -4.49
N ASP A 256 17.18 -5.00 -4.79
CA ASP A 256 16.64 -5.10 -6.15
C ASP A 256 16.21 -3.75 -6.70
N VAL A 257 15.48 -2.96 -5.89
CA VAL A 257 15.03 -1.62 -6.28
C VAL A 257 16.22 -0.70 -6.53
N LEU A 258 17.25 -0.77 -5.70
CA LEU A 258 18.48 -0.01 -5.89
C LEU A 258 19.22 -0.45 -7.16
N ALA A 259 19.33 -1.76 -7.41
CA ALA A 259 20.04 -2.30 -8.58
C ALA A 259 19.34 -1.96 -9.90
N ILE A 260 18.01 -2.06 -9.95
CA ILE A 260 17.23 -1.86 -11.17
C ILE A 260 16.97 -0.38 -11.43
N TYR A 261 16.52 0.35 -10.41
CA TYR A 261 16.03 1.73 -10.57
C TYR A 261 16.98 2.79 -10.02
N GLN A 262 18.01 2.40 -9.24
CA GLN A 262 18.86 3.31 -8.48
C GLN A 262 18.03 4.24 -7.60
N ARG A 263 17.02 3.67 -6.95
CA ARG A 263 16.15 4.37 -5.99
C ARG A 263 16.48 3.89 -4.58
N TRP A 264 16.72 4.85 -3.70
CA TRP A 264 16.90 4.60 -2.27
C TRP A 264 15.52 4.58 -1.62
N ILE A 265 15.10 3.42 -1.12
CA ILE A 265 13.85 3.25 -0.37
C ILE A 265 14.16 2.73 1.03
N HIS A 266 13.29 3.05 1.98
CA HIS A 266 13.25 2.46 3.32
C HIS A 266 12.00 1.58 3.47
N VAL A 267 12.11 0.41 4.09
CA VAL A 267 10.96 -0.49 4.32
C VAL A 267 10.60 -0.51 5.81
N TYR A 268 9.36 -0.15 6.10
CA TYR A 268 8.77 -0.18 7.43
C TYR A 268 7.88 -1.43 7.54
N LEU A 269 8.26 -2.38 8.38
CA LEU A 269 7.53 -3.62 8.58
C LEU A 269 6.70 -3.55 9.86
N SER A 270 5.40 -3.76 9.72
CA SER A 270 4.50 -3.96 10.87
C SER A 270 4.80 -5.31 11.50
N VAL A 271 5.03 -5.34 12.80
CA VAL A 271 5.30 -6.58 13.55
C VAL A 271 4.09 -6.90 14.39
N GLN A 272 3.67 -8.16 14.34
CA GLN A 272 2.52 -8.63 15.09
C GLN A 272 2.61 -8.25 16.58
N GLY A 273 1.51 -7.76 17.14
CA GLY A 273 1.38 -7.42 18.56
C GLY A 273 1.39 -8.64 19.50
N VAL A 274 1.21 -8.36 20.80
CA VAL A 274 1.05 -9.40 21.83
C VAL A 274 -0.20 -10.23 21.55
N GLN A 275 -0.08 -11.55 21.61
CA GLN A 275 -1.24 -12.44 21.46
C GLN A 275 -1.97 -12.59 22.79
N LYS A 276 -3.28 -12.87 22.76
CA LYS A 276 -4.12 -13.04 23.96
C LYS A 276 -3.61 -14.12 24.92
N THR A 277 -2.80 -15.04 24.43
CA THR A 277 -2.23 -16.17 25.16
C THR A 277 -0.79 -15.95 25.61
N GLU A 278 -0.23 -14.75 25.42
CA GLU A 278 1.18 -14.44 25.70
C GLU A 278 1.32 -13.48 26.88
N SER A 279 2.35 -13.69 27.72
CA SER A 279 2.86 -12.65 28.61
C SER A 279 3.73 -11.65 27.83
N TRP A 280 4.06 -10.50 28.43
CA TRP A 280 5.03 -9.57 27.82
C TRP A 280 6.42 -10.19 27.57
N ALA A 281 6.84 -11.12 28.44
CA ALA A 281 8.11 -11.83 28.27
C ALA A 281 8.07 -12.81 27.09
N ASP A 282 6.96 -13.56 26.95
CA ASP A 282 6.76 -14.47 25.81
C ASP A 282 6.71 -13.68 24.50
N TYR A 283 6.01 -12.55 24.50
CA TYR A 283 5.94 -11.64 23.37
C TYR A 283 7.32 -11.15 22.93
N LEU A 284 8.10 -10.60 23.88
CA LEU A 284 9.45 -10.10 23.60
C LEU A 284 10.35 -11.20 23.03
N ALA A 285 10.31 -12.41 23.60
CA ALA A 285 11.09 -13.54 23.12
C ALA A 285 10.71 -13.93 21.68
N ARG A 286 9.40 -14.00 21.39
CA ARG A 286 8.89 -14.34 20.06
C ARG A 286 9.33 -13.32 19.00
N VAL A 287 9.08 -12.04 19.23
CA VAL A 287 9.38 -11.03 18.19
C VAL A 287 10.89 -10.83 18.01
N THR A 288 11.68 -10.93 19.08
CA THR A 288 13.15 -10.82 18.99
C THR A 288 13.75 -11.94 18.12
N ALA A 289 13.13 -13.13 18.10
CA ALA A 289 13.56 -14.23 17.24
C ALA A 289 13.41 -13.90 15.73
N TYR A 290 12.50 -12.99 15.35
CA TYR A 290 12.31 -12.62 13.94
C TYR A 290 13.53 -11.89 13.37
N GLN A 291 14.12 -10.96 14.13
CA GLN A 291 15.22 -10.12 13.65
C GLN A 291 16.61 -10.72 13.90
N GLN A 292 16.72 -11.76 14.72
CA GLN A 292 17.99 -12.30 15.18
C GLN A 292 18.93 -12.62 13.99
N GLY A 293 20.12 -12.01 14.01
CA GLY A 293 21.15 -12.21 12.99
C GLY A 293 20.90 -11.48 11.66
N ILE A 294 19.91 -10.57 11.59
CA ILE A 294 19.72 -9.68 10.44
C ILE A 294 20.37 -8.32 10.73
N ALA A 295 21.06 -7.77 9.73
CA ALA A 295 21.55 -6.42 9.72
C ALA A 295 21.14 -5.73 8.41
N ASP A 296 20.27 -4.72 8.49
CA ASP A 296 19.82 -3.93 7.35
C ASP A 296 19.35 -2.53 7.80
N GLY A 297 20.17 -1.51 7.54
CA GLY A 297 19.84 -0.12 7.88
C GLY A 297 18.70 0.48 7.05
N GLY A 298 18.22 -0.20 6.00
CA GLY A 298 17.06 0.19 5.21
C GLY A 298 15.74 -0.38 5.72
N VAL A 299 15.74 -1.13 6.83
CA VAL A 299 14.54 -1.74 7.42
C VAL A 299 14.29 -1.22 8.83
N THR A 300 13.04 -0.89 9.13
CA THR A 300 12.57 -0.59 10.49
C THR A 300 11.42 -1.51 10.87
N LEU A 301 11.50 -2.10 12.06
CA LEU A 301 10.45 -2.95 12.62
C LEU A 301 9.58 -2.17 13.59
N ILE A 302 8.25 -2.25 13.43
CA ILE A 302 7.29 -1.47 14.21
C ILE A 302 6.23 -2.41 14.82
N PRO A 303 6.30 -2.72 16.12
CA PRO A 303 5.32 -3.58 16.76
C PRO A 303 3.96 -2.89 16.93
N ARG A 304 2.87 -3.60 16.59
CA ARG A 304 1.50 -3.16 16.85
C ARG A 304 1.09 -3.46 18.29
N LEU A 305 1.40 -2.56 19.21
CA LEU A 305 1.08 -2.72 20.63
C LEU A 305 -0.34 -2.19 20.92
N PHE A 306 -0.70 -1.05 20.35
CA PHE A 306 -1.99 -0.38 20.40
C PHE A 306 -2.81 -0.56 19.11
N GLY A 307 -2.15 -0.89 17.99
CA GLY A 307 -2.79 -1.35 16.75
C GLY A 307 -2.57 -0.48 15.51
N ALA A 308 -2.07 0.74 15.66
CA ALA A 308 -1.91 1.71 14.56
C ALA A 308 -0.48 2.32 14.48
N GLU A 309 0.47 1.74 15.20
CA GLU A 309 1.86 2.21 15.30
C GLU A 309 2.54 2.47 13.97
N PRO A 310 2.46 1.59 12.96
CA PRO A 310 3.12 1.81 11.67
C PRO A 310 2.65 3.11 11.02
N GLY A 311 1.33 3.33 10.99
CA GLY A 311 0.74 4.58 10.52
C GLY A 311 1.16 5.79 11.36
N VAL A 312 1.06 5.70 12.70
CA VAL A 312 1.44 6.80 13.62
C VAL A 312 2.90 7.22 13.39
N TYR A 313 3.81 6.25 13.36
CA TYR A 313 5.24 6.49 13.19
C TYR A 313 5.57 7.13 11.85
N VAL A 314 5.11 6.51 10.75
CA VAL A 314 5.43 6.98 9.41
C VAL A 314 4.75 8.33 9.14
N GLY A 315 3.53 8.53 9.64
CA GLY A 315 2.88 9.84 9.62
C GLY A 315 3.72 10.90 10.31
N ARG A 316 4.27 10.61 11.49
CA ARG A 316 5.17 11.52 12.21
C ARG A 316 6.44 11.84 11.41
N LEU A 317 7.03 10.85 10.73
CA LEU A 317 8.18 11.05 9.83
C LEU A 317 7.85 11.93 8.61
N CYS A 318 6.58 11.94 8.20
CA CYS A 318 6.06 12.76 7.10
C CYS A 318 5.62 14.17 7.54
N ASN A 319 5.75 14.52 8.82
CA ASN A 319 5.29 15.81 9.31
C ASN A 319 6.16 16.96 8.77
N ARG A 320 5.53 17.91 8.08
CA ARG A 320 6.21 19.06 7.45
C ARG A 320 6.56 20.18 8.43
N ALA A 321 6.14 20.10 9.68
CA ALA A 321 6.57 21.02 10.73
C ALA A 321 8.05 20.82 11.13
N VAL A 322 8.67 19.74 10.65
CA VAL A 322 10.07 19.39 10.90
C VAL A 322 10.76 18.95 9.60
N THR A 323 12.09 18.95 9.62
CA THR A 323 12.91 18.45 8.51
C THR A 323 13.04 16.92 8.57
N ILE A 324 13.56 16.28 7.52
CA ILE A 324 13.83 14.83 7.58
C ILE A 324 15.00 14.47 8.52
N ALA A 325 15.79 15.47 8.92
CA ALA A 325 16.90 15.33 9.87
C ALA A 325 16.42 15.40 11.33
N ASP A 326 15.18 15.84 11.57
CA ASP A 326 14.61 15.83 12.90
C ASP A 326 14.16 14.42 13.27
N SER A 327 14.60 13.96 14.44
CA SER A 327 14.24 12.64 14.92
C SER A 327 12.76 12.54 15.30
N PRO A 328 12.14 11.36 15.10
CA PRO A 328 10.82 11.07 15.65
C PRO A 328 10.75 11.24 17.18
N ALA A 329 11.85 11.14 17.91
CA ALA A 329 11.90 11.34 19.37
C ALA A 329 11.63 12.78 19.83
N ARG A 330 11.56 13.76 18.90
CA ARG A 330 11.46 15.18 19.22
C ARG A 330 10.16 15.54 19.94
N VAL A 331 10.22 15.67 21.27
CA VAL A 331 9.09 16.05 22.14
C VAL A 331 8.49 17.40 21.76
N LYS A 332 9.31 18.37 21.31
CA LYS A 332 8.86 19.70 20.88
C LYS A 332 7.89 19.69 19.68
N THR A 333 7.84 18.59 18.92
CA THR A 333 6.86 18.40 17.84
C THR A 333 5.46 18.05 18.37
N GLY A 334 5.34 17.80 19.68
CA GLY A 334 4.11 17.39 20.35
C GLY A 334 3.94 15.86 20.39
N PRO A 335 2.96 15.39 21.18
CA PRO A 335 2.62 13.99 21.28
C PRO A 335 2.03 13.46 19.97
N VAL A 336 2.16 12.16 19.74
CA VAL A 336 1.47 11.47 18.64
C VAL A 336 -0.03 11.38 18.91
N VAL A 337 -0.81 11.40 17.84
CA VAL A 337 -2.27 11.43 17.89
C VAL A 337 -2.84 10.07 17.52
N GLY A 338 -3.83 9.60 18.29
CA GLY A 338 -4.59 8.39 17.97
C GLY A 338 -3.89 7.07 18.26
N LEU A 339 -2.73 7.09 18.94
CA LEU A 339 -2.04 5.86 19.36
C LEU A 339 -2.85 5.08 20.40
N ASN A 340 -3.26 5.72 21.50
CA ASN A 340 -4.11 5.12 22.53
C ASN A 340 -5.57 5.55 22.33
N SER A 341 -6.24 5.00 21.32
CA SER A 341 -7.63 5.34 20.99
C SER A 341 -8.65 4.85 22.03
N THR A 342 -8.29 3.85 22.84
CA THR A 342 -9.17 3.25 23.86
C THR A 342 -9.05 3.91 25.24
N GLY A 343 -8.03 4.75 25.44
CA GLY A 343 -7.69 5.34 26.73
C GLY A 343 -6.91 4.41 27.66
N ASN A 344 -6.81 3.12 27.35
CA ASN A 344 -6.19 2.11 28.19
C ASN A 344 -4.88 1.59 27.57
N LYS A 345 -3.89 1.28 28.42
CA LYS A 345 -2.69 0.60 27.94
C LYS A 345 -3.03 -0.86 27.59
N PRO A 346 -2.38 -1.44 26.57
CA PRO A 346 -2.49 -2.86 26.27
C PRO A 346 -2.11 -3.69 27.50
N VAL A 347 -2.77 -4.84 27.64
CA VAL A 347 -2.51 -5.81 28.71
C VAL A 347 -2.10 -7.15 28.10
N ASP A 348 -1.26 -7.89 28.82
CA ASP A 348 -0.91 -9.27 28.46
C ASP A 348 -1.96 -10.29 28.95
N LYS A 349 -1.70 -11.58 28.74
CA LYS A 349 -2.59 -12.67 29.18
C LYS A 349 -2.90 -12.67 30.68
N ASP A 350 -1.99 -12.12 31.49
CA ASP A 350 -2.07 -12.11 32.95
C ASP A 350 -2.70 -10.80 33.46
N GLY A 351 -3.12 -9.90 32.56
CA GLY A 351 -3.71 -8.61 32.90
C GLY A 351 -2.68 -7.53 33.26
N ASN A 352 -1.38 -7.78 33.03
CA ASN A 352 -0.35 -6.79 33.30
C ASN A 352 -0.36 -5.72 32.21
N GLU A 353 -0.51 -4.46 32.59
CA GLU A 353 -0.40 -3.33 31.66
C GLU A 353 1.02 -3.21 31.10
N MET A 354 1.10 -2.73 29.85
CA MET A 354 2.38 -2.43 29.21
C MET A 354 3.16 -1.34 29.95
N ARG A 355 4.44 -1.61 30.21
CA ARG A 355 5.35 -0.75 30.96
C ARG A 355 6.52 -0.27 30.09
N LEU A 356 7.19 0.80 30.53
CA LEU A 356 8.34 1.38 29.83
C LEU A 356 9.55 0.43 29.74
N ASP A 357 9.70 -0.48 30.69
CA ASP A 357 10.76 -1.50 30.68
C ASP A 357 10.65 -2.44 29.45
N THR A 358 9.44 -2.83 29.10
CA THR A 358 9.13 -3.67 27.94
C THR A 358 9.46 -2.93 26.65
N LEU A 359 9.11 -1.64 26.57
CA LEU A 359 9.45 -0.79 25.42
C LEU A 359 10.95 -0.56 25.29
N GLN A 360 11.66 -0.37 26.41
CA GLN A 360 13.13 -0.27 26.42
C GLN A 360 13.78 -1.58 25.96
N ALA A 361 13.25 -2.73 26.38
CA ALA A 361 13.74 -4.03 25.95
C ALA A 361 13.51 -4.26 24.44
N LEU A 362 12.33 -3.90 23.92
CA LEU A 362 12.04 -3.91 22.48
C LEU A 362 12.98 -2.96 21.71
N SER A 363 13.16 -1.74 22.19
CA SER A 363 14.07 -0.78 21.55
C SER A 363 15.51 -1.30 21.52
N LYS A 364 15.98 -1.93 22.60
CA LYS A 364 17.30 -2.57 22.64
C LYS A 364 17.38 -3.77 21.67
N ALA A 365 16.27 -4.46 21.45
CA ALA A 365 16.13 -5.51 20.44
C ALA A 365 15.89 -4.96 19.02
N ARG A 366 16.17 -3.67 18.77
CA ARG A 366 16.09 -2.99 17.46
C ARG A 366 14.67 -2.84 16.90
N PHE A 367 13.68 -2.68 17.76
CA PHE A 367 12.31 -2.30 17.38
C PHE A 367 12.07 -0.80 17.59
N SER A 368 11.40 -0.15 16.64
CA SER A 368 10.95 1.24 16.76
C SER A 368 9.63 1.30 17.52
N VAL A 369 9.60 1.95 18.67
CA VAL A 369 8.49 1.87 19.62
C VAL A 369 7.99 3.26 20.04
N PRO A 370 6.72 3.38 20.44
CA PRO A 370 6.27 4.57 21.16
C PRO A 370 6.94 4.65 22.54
N MET A 371 6.88 5.81 23.17
CA MET A 371 7.22 5.94 24.59
C MET A 371 6.41 7.05 25.26
N TRP A 372 6.47 7.09 26.58
CA TRP A 372 5.91 8.17 27.39
C TRP A 372 6.84 8.43 28.56
N TYR A 373 6.60 9.54 29.24
CA TYR A 373 7.36 9.93 30.43
C TYR A 373 6.42 9.92 31.64
N PRO A 374 6.87 9.42 32.80
CA PRO A 374 6.19 9.72 34.05
C PRO A 374 6.07 11.24 34.21
N ASP A 375 4.93 11.71 34.70
CA ASP A 375 4.67 13.12 35.03
C ASP A 375 4.76 14.11 33.84
N TYR A 376 4.74 13.62 32.59
CA TYR A 376 4.67 14.47 31.41
C TYR A 376 3.69 13.89 30.38
N ASP A 377 2.62 14.64 30.13
CA ASP A 377 1.45 14.14 29.42
C ASP A 377 1.70 13.85 27.93
N GLY A 378 1.06 12.77 27.49
CA GLY A 378 1.01 12.35 26.09
C GLY A 378 1.93 11.19 25.74
N TYR A 379 1.68 10.63 24.57
CA TYR A 379 2.50 9.60 23.97
C TYR A 379 3.44 10.23 22.94
N TYR A 380 4.70 9.82 22.96
CA TYR A 380 5.74 10.26 22.04
C TYR A 380 6.30 9.03 21.32
N TRP A 381 7.30 9.27 20.47
CA TRP A 381 8.04 8.21 19.81
C TRP A 381 9.44 8.08 20.40
N SER A 382 10.06 6.90 20.28
CA SER A 382 11.48 6.72 20.56
C SER A 382 12.35 7.17 19.37
N ASP A 383 13.58 6.67 19.27
CA ASP A 383 14.58 7.13 18.30
C ASP A 383 14.36 6.70 16.85
N GLY A 384 13.34 5.87 16.59
CA GLY A 384 13.12 5.35 15.24
C GLY A 384 14.22 4.41 14.78
N ILE A 385 14.58 3.45 15.65
CA ILE A 385 15.72 2.57 15.42
C ILE A 385 15.53 1.70 14.16
N THR A 386 16.62 1.45 13.43
CA THR A 386 16.65 0.56 12.25
C THR A 386 17.24 -0.80 12.61
N LEU A 387 17.21 -1.74 11.67
CA LEU A 387 17.89 -3.03 11.79
C LEU A 387 19.38 -2.98 11.43
N ASP A 388 20.01 -1.81 11.38
CA ASP A 388 21.46 -1.74 11.14
C ASP A 388 22.26 -2.59 12.17
N ALA A 389 23.50 -2.93 11.81
CA ALA A 389 24.41 -3.63 12.70
C ALA A 389 24.65 -2.82 13.99
N GLU A 390 24.97 -3.50 15.08
CA GLU A 390 25.29 -2.83 16.34
C GLU A 390 26.55 -1.97 16.17
N GLY A 391 26.43 -0.66 16.46
CA GLY A 391 27.48 0.32 16.22
C GLY A 391 27.60 0.81 14.78
N GLY A 392 26.67 0.44 13.89
CA GLY A 392 26.58 0.96 12.53
C GLY A 392 26.11 2.43 12.46
N ASP A 393 26.39 3.09 11.33
CA ASP A 393 26.11 4.51 11.15
C ASP A 393 24.61 4.82 10.96
N TYR A 394 23.79 3.82 10.59
CA TYR A 394 22.39 3.98 10.22
C TYR A 394 21.42 3.42 11.26
N GLN A 395 21.86 3.22 12.50
CA GLN A 395 20.98 2.79 13.60
C GLN A 395 19.81 3.76 13.85
N ALA A 396 20.01 5.06 13.61
CA ALA A 396 18.99 6.09 13.73
C ALA A 396 18.46 6.50 12.34
N ILE A 397 17.13 6.51 12.19
CA ILE A 397 16.47 6.74 10.91
C ILE A 397 16.76 8.14 10.31
N GLU A 398 16.93 9.17 11.14
CA GLU A 398 17.18 10.53 10.65
C GLU A 398 18.46 10.62 9.80
N ASN A 399 19.52 9.89 10.17
CA ASN A 399 20.78 9.90 9.43
C ASN A 399 20.60 9.23 8.07
N LYS A 400 19.93 8.07 8.05
CA LYS A 400 19.68 7.32 6.82
C LYS A 400 18.87 8.13 5.82
N ARG A 401 17.79 8.75 6.27
CA ARG A 401 16.90 9.57 5.42
C ARG A 401 17.64 10.75 4.78
N VAL A 402 18.49 11.43 5.56
CA VAL A 402 19.29 12.56 5.06
C VAL A 402 20.30 12.12 4.01
N VAL A 403 21.03 11.02 4.26
CA VAL A 403 21.99 10.49 3.28
C VAL A 403 21.29 10.04 2.00
N ASP A 404 20.15 9.34 2.11
CA ASP A 404 19.38 8.92 0.94
C ASP A 404 18.88 10.10 0.10
N LYS A 405 18.45 11.20 0.75
CA LYS A 405 18.09 12.45 0.06
C LYS A 405 19.27 13.03 -0.72
N VAL A 406 20.47 13.07 -0.11
CA VAL A 406 21.69 13.52 -0.81
C VAL A 406 21.96 12.63 -2.01
N CYS A 407 21.89 11.30 -1.85
CA CYS A 407 22.08 10.34 -2.94
C CYS A 407 21.09 10.57 -4.11
N ARG A 408 19.80 10.75 -3.82
CA ARG A 408 18.77 11.05 -4.84
C ARG A 408 19.09 12.33 -5.61
N ARG A 409 19.48 13.40 -4.92
CA ARG A 409 19.80 14.70 -5.54
C ARG A 409 21.09 14.63 -6.36
N VAL A 410 22.16 14.03 -5.82
CA VAL A 410 23.45 13.88 -6.52
C VAL A 410 23.30 13.02 -7.76
N ARG A 411 22.49 11.95 -7.72
CA ARG A 411 22.25 11.09 -8.88
C ARG A 411 21.73 11.88 -10.08
N LEU A 412 20.76 12.76 -9.88
CA LEU A 412 20.22 13.59 -10.96
C LEU A 412 21.29 14.52 -11.56
N LEU A 413 22.12 15.10 -10.70
CA LEU A 413 23.24 15.93 -11.14
C LEU A 413 24.27 15.14 -11.95
N ALA A 414 24.54 13.89 -11.57
CA ALA A 414 25.51 13.01 -12.22
C ALA A 414 25.03 12.53 -13.60
N ILE A 415 23.73 12.22 -13.74
CA ILE A 415 23.13 11.82 -15.03
C ILE A 415 23.35 12.91 -16.08
N ALA A 416 23.15 14.18 -15.71
CA ALA A 416 23.37 15.32 -16.61
C ALA A 416 24.84 15.49 -17.06
N LYS A 417 25.79 14.76 -16.45
CA LYS A 417 27.22 14.82 -16.76
C LYS A 417 27.74 13.63 -17.57
N ILE A 418 26.88 12.67 -17.91
CA ILE A 418 27.24 11.58 -18.80
C ILE A 418 27.56 12.14 -20.20
N ALA A 419 28.75 11.81 -20.71
CA ALA A 419 29.27 12.28 -22.01
C ALA A 419 29.37 13.82 -22.18
N ASP A 420 29.25 14.59 -21.10
CA ASP A 420 29.46 16.04 -21.11
C ASP A 420 30.96 16.36 -20.96
N ARG A 421 31.59 16.82 -22.03
CA ARG A 421 33.02 17.20 -22.05
C ARG A 421 33.39 18.33 -21.07
N SER A 422 32.41 19.06 -20.52
CA SER A 422 32.66 20.07 -19.50
C SER A 422 33.22 19.45 -18.21
N LEU A 423 32.83 18.20 -17.89
CA LEU A 423 33.45 17.36 -16.87
C LEU A 423 34.61 16.58 -17.50
N ASN A 424 35.84 16.97 -17.17
CA ASN A 424 37.07 16.35 -17.67
C ASN A 424 38.17 16.34 -16.59
N SER A 425 39.33 15.77 -16.92
CA SER A 425 40.43 15.57 -15.97
C SER A 425 41.30 16.80 -15.72
N THR A 426 40.95 17.97 -16.27
CA THR A 426 41.69 19.20 -15.97
C THR A 426 41.38 19.70 -14.55
N PRO A 427 42.37 20.30 -13.84
CA PRO A 427 42.14 20.79 -12.47
C PRO A 427 40.98 21.79 -12.36
N THR A 428 40.83 22.69 -13.34
CA THR A 428 39.73 23.67 -13.36
C THR A 428 38.37 22.99 -13.50
N SER A 429 38.25 21.98 -14.37
CA SER A 429 37.00 21.22 -14.51
C SER A 429 36.66 20.46 -13.23
N ILE A 430 37.65 19.78 -12.64
CA ILE A 430 37.47 19.04 -11.38
C ILE A 430 37.00 19.97 -10.27
N ALA A 431 37.68 21.10 -10.04
CA ALA A 431 37.31 22.06 -9.00
C ALA A 431 35.89 22.62 -9.19
N SER A 432 35.53 22.97 -10.42
CA SER A 432 34.17 23.44 -10.73
C SER A 432 33.11 22.36 -10.49
N HIS A 433 33.40 21.10 -10.81
CA HIS A 433 32.45 20.00 -10.62
C HIS A 433 32.37 19.51 -9.18
N GLN A 434 33.44 19.64 -8.38
CA GLN A 434 33.38 19.44 -6.94
C GLN A 434 32.37 20.41 -6.31
N GLN A 435 32.41 21.69 -6.71
CA GLN A 435 31.40 22.67 -6.27
C GLN A 435 29.99 22.31 -6.76
N TYR A 436 29.85 21.85 -8.01
CA TYR A 436 28.57 21.41 -8.58
C TYR A 436 27.95 20.26 -7.77
N PHE A 437 28.70 19.18 -7.52
CA PHE A 437 28.22 18.02 -6.76
C PHE A 437 28.07 18.30 -5.26
N ALA A 438 28.77 19.29 -4.70
CA ALA A 438 28.52 19.80 -3.35
C ALA A 438 27.24 20.67 -3.24
N GLY A 439 26.64 21.05 -4.37
CA GLY A 439 25.44 21.90 -4.45
C GLY A 439 24.29 21.44 -3.54
N PRO A 440 23.85 20.16 -3.61
CA PRO A 440 22.78 19.64 -2.75
C PRO A 440 23.07 19.81 -1.26
N MET A 441 24.29 19.51 -0.81
CA MET A 441 24.69 19.66 0.60
C MET A 441 24.74 21.14 1.03
N ARG A 442 25.16 22.05 0.14
CA ARG A 442 25.13 23.50 0.40
C ARG A 442 23.71 24.05 0.53
N GLU A 443 22.76 23.48 -0.21
CA GLU A 443 21.34 23.84 -0.07
C GLU A 443 20.76 23.30 1.25
N MET A 444 21.04 22.02 1.54
CA MET A 444 20.54 21.32 2.73
C MET A 444 21.16 21.83 4.03
N SER A 445 22.32 22.47 4.00
CA SER A 445 22.98 23.05 5.20
C SER A 445 22.52 24.45 5.58
N ARG A 446 21.60 25.05 4.82
CA ARG A 446 21.09 26.39 5.10
C ARG A 446 20.36 26.41 6.43
N THR A 447 20.92 27.18 7.36
CA THR A 447 20.34 27.45 8.66
C THR A 447 19.37 28.62 8.56
N MET A 448 18.19 28.49 9.16
CA MET A 448 17.19 29.55 9.23
C MET A 448 17.14 30.15 10.64
N ARG A 449 17.05 31.48 10.76
CA ARG A 449 16.87 32.14 12.06
C ARG A 449 15.61 32.98 12.06
N ILE A 450 14.68 32.68 12.96
CA ILE A 450 13.41 33.40 13.11
C ILE A 450 13.31 33.89 14.55
N GLN A 451 13.16 35.19 14.75
CA GLN A 451 13.03 35.82 16.09
C GLN A 451 14.10 35.34 17.10
N GLY A 452 15.35 35.20 16.64
CA GLY A 452 16.47 34.78 17.47
C GLY A 452 16.64 33.25 17.61
N VAL A 453 15.64 32.44 17.26
CA VAL A 453 15.70 30.96 17.27
C VAL A 453 16.36 30.46 16.00
N THR A 454 17.44 29.68 16.15
CA THR A 454 18.18 29.06 15.06
C THR A 454 17.63 27.66 14.78
N PHE A 455 17.28 27.41 13.52
CA PHE A 455 16.91 26.10 12.98
C PHE A 455 18.07 25.62 12.11
N PRO A 456 18.81 24.59 12.55
CA PRO A 456 19.93 24.06 11.78
C PRO A 456 19.44 23.47 10.44
N GLY A 457 20.34 23.41 9.47
CA GLY A 457 20.10 22.68 8.22
C GLY A 457 20.04 21.17 8.44
N GLU A 458 19.65 20.43 7.40
CA GLU A 458 19.60 18.96 7.42
C GLU A 458 21.01 18.32 7.49
N VAL A 459 22.03 19.02 6.98
CA VAL A 459 23.44 18.61 7.01
C VAL A 459 24.33 19.76 7.45
N VAL A 460 25.53 19.46 7.96
CA VAL A 460 26.59 20.46 8.17
C VAL A 460 27.08 20.97 6.81
N PRO A 461 27.43 22.26 6.66
CA PRO A 461 28.02 22.76 5.43
C PRO A 461 29.21 21.90 4.96
N PRO A 462 29.27 21.52 3.67
CA PRO A 462 30.37 20.72 3.16
C PRO A 462 31.68 21.53 3.22
N GLN A 463 32.76 20.83 3.54
CA GLN A 463 34.12 21.33 3.66
C GLN A 463 34.93 21.05 2.39
N ASP A 464 36.04 21.76 2.22
CA ASP A 464 36.98 21.48 1.14
C ASP A 464 37.49 20.03 1.26
N GLY A 465 37.36 19.30 0.17
CA GLY A 465 37.75 17.90 0.09
C GLY A 465 36.65 16.87 0.39
N ASP A 466 35.46 17.29 0.83
CA ASP A 466 34.31 16.40 1.03
C ASP A 466 33.76 15.83 -0.27
N VAL A 467 34.03 16.49 -1.41
CA VAL A 467 33.74 15.97 -2.74
C VAL A 467 35.06 15.74 -3.46
N GLN A 468 35.35 14.49 -3.84
CA GLN A 468 36.55 14.13 -4.60
C GLN A 468 36.15 13.50 -5.93
N ILE A 469 36.79 13.95 -7.01
CA ILE A 469 36.55 13.42 -8.36
C ILE A 469 37.84 12.78 -8.85
N LEU A 470 37.79 11.49 -9.17
CA LEU A 470 38.93 10.71 -9.60
C LEU A 470 38.66 10.07 -10.96
N TRP A 471 39.49 10.43 -11.95
CA TRP A 471 39.45 9.81 -13.27
C TRP A 471 40.23 8.50 -13.27
N ARG A 472 39.56 7.39 -13.56
CA ARG A 472 40.17 6.06 -13.69
C ARG A 472 40.64 5.77 -15.12
N SER A 473 39.93 6.34 -16.10
CA SER A 473 40.26 6.25 -17.52
C SER A 473 39.75 7.49 -18.25
N LYS A 474 39.84 7.53 -19.59
CA LYS A 474 39.26 8.64 -20.38
C LYS A 474 37.72 8.68 -20.35
N THR A 475 37.07 7.60 -19.93
CA THR A 475 35.61 7.44 -19.97
C THR A 475 35.00 7.06 -18.63
N GLN A 476 35.83 6.82 -17.60
CA GLN A 476 35.38 6.39 -16.28
C GLN A 476 35.88 7.35 -15.21
N VAL A 477 34.92 7.89 -14.46
CA VAL A 477 35.13 8.83 -13.35
C VAL A 477 34.41 8.32 -12.11
N GLU A 478 35.05 8.47 -10.96
CA GLU A 478 34.47 8.18 -9.65
C GLU A 478 34.30 9.48 -8.87
N ILE A 479 33.19 9.62 -8.17
CA ILE A 479 32.87 10.78 -7.35
C ILE A 479 32.60 10.28 -5.93
N TYR A 480 33.42 10.72 -4.98
CA TYR A 480 33.28 10.41 -3.56
C TYR A 480 32.70 11.63 -2.85
N ILE A 481 31.72 11.42 -1.99
CA ILE A 481 31.02 12.49 -1.26
C ILE A 481 30.92 12.11 0.21
N ILE A 482 31.31 13.03 1.09
CA ILE A 482 31.18 12.91 2.55
C ILE A 482 30.01 13.78 3.01
N VAL A 483 29.09 13.18 3.75
CA VAL A 483 27.92 13.85 4.35
C VAL A 483 28.08 13.84 5.86
N ARG A 484 27.78 14.97 6.52
CA ARG A 484 27.78 15.09 7.98
C ARG A 484 26.44 15.66 8.46
N THR A 485 25.82 15.03 9.45
CA THR A 485 24.59 15.51 10.11
C THR A 485 24.93 16.23 11.42
N TYR A 486 24.00 17.05 11.92
CA TYR A 486 24.12 17.70 13.22
C TYR A 486 23.79 16.73 14.36
N GLU A 487 24.37 16.96 15.55
CA GLU A 487 24.07 16.16 16.73
C GLU A 487 22.63 16.37 17.22
N CYS A 488 21.95 15.28 17.57
CA CYS A 488 20.59 15.29 18.09
C CYS A 488 20.55 14.60 19.47
N PRO A 489 20.45 15.33 20.60
CA PRO A 489 20.50 14.71 21.92
C PRO A 489 19.24 13.87 22.20
N LYS A 490 19.43 12.58 22.49
CA LYS A 490 18.37 11.63 22.92
C LYS A 490 18.31 11.41 24.42
N GLY A 491 19.38 11.79 25.11
CA GLY A 491 19.52 11.71 26.55
C GLY A 491 20.20 12.96 27.06
N ILE A 492 19.71 13.49 28.19
CA ILE A 492 20.28 14.66 28.83
C ILE A 492 20.55 14.29 30.29
N LYS A 493 21.79 14.47 30.72
CA LYS A 493 22.18 14.35 32.13
C LYS A 493 22.43 15.75 32.66
N ALA A 494 21.57 16.22 33.56
CA ALA A 494 21.77 17.45 34.31
C ALA A 494 22.17 17.08 35.75
N SER A 495 23.33 17.59 36.20
CA SER A 495 23.78 17.45 37.58
C SER A 495 23.62 18.79 38.27
N VAL A 496 22.83 18.85 39.35
CA VAL A 496 22.68 20.04 40.18
C VAL A 496 23.51 19.85 41.44
N MET A 497 24.43 20.77 41.70
CA MET A 497 25.25 20.78 42.92
C MET A 497 24.79 21.92 43.81
N LEU A 498 24.70 21.64 45.11
CA LEU A 498 24.44 22.66 46.12
C LEU A 498 25.76 23.35 46.48
N ASP A 499 25.88 24.64 46.17
CA ASP A 499 26.99 25.47 46.60
C ASP A 499 26.62 26.20 47.91
N LEU A 500 27.32 25.85 49.00
CA LEU A 500 27.17 26.47 50.33
C LEU A 500 28.36 27.36 50.72
N SER A 501 29.28 27.65 49.78
CA SER A 501 30.49 28.44 50.07
C SER A 501 30.20 29.88 50.54
N LEU A 502 28.95 30.34 50.42
CA LEU A 502 28.46 31.65 50.89
C LEU A 502 27.81 31.64 52.30
N GLN A 503 27.75 30.50 53.02
CA GLN A 503 27.16 30.43 54.38
C GLN A 503 28.19 30.51 55.53
N GLY A 504 29.41 30.97 55.26
CA GLY A 504 30.48 31.14 56.26
C GLY A 504 31.08 32.56 56.35
N GLY A 505 30.42 33.57 55.80
CA GLY A 505 30.84 34.97 55.92
C GLY A 505 30.14 35.69 57.07
N ASN A 506 30.84 35.79 58.20
CA ASN A 506 30.55 36.56 59.43
C ASN A 506 29.54 35.96 60.44
N ALA A 507 30.08 35.19 61.37
CA ALA A 507 29.83 35.38 62.80
C ALA A 507 31.17 35.30 63.54
#